data_AF-A0A962YQJ4-F1
#
_entry.id   AF-A0A962YQJ4-F1
#
_cell.length_a   1.000
_cell.length_b   1.000
_cell.length_c   1.000
_cell.angle_alpha   90.00
_cell.angle_beta   90.00
_cell.angle_gamma   90.00
#
_symmetry.space_group_name_H-M   'P 1'
#
loop_
_entity.id
_entity.type
_entity.pdbx_description
1 polymer ?
#
loop_
_entity_poly.entity_id
_entity_poly.type
_entity_poly.pdbx_seq_one_letter_code
_entity_poly.pdbx_strand_id
1 'polypeptide(L)' 'AHELAPHHITVNTLHPTAVDTDIITGMAQAADMATEDLVEFIRHGNALPVKLIDVEDVANAALWLVSGEARYVTGQKL' A
#
# COMPACT_ATOMS: atom_id res chain seq x y z
N ALA A 1 15.55 11.02 3.54
CA ALA A 1 16.37 9.81 3.25
C ALA A 1 17.85 10.17 3.27
N HIS A 2 18.26 11.26 2.64
CA HIS A 2 19.65 11.75 2.66
C HIS A 2 20.17 12.05 4.08
N GLU A 3 19.32 12.57 4.96
CA GLU A 3 19.69 12.91 6.34
C GLU A 3 20.12 11.69 7.17
N LEU A 4 19.53 10.52 6.88
CA LEU A 4 19.73 9.29 7.65
C LEU A 4 20.70 8.31 6.97
N ALA A 5 21.04 8.53 5.70
CA ALA A 5 21.95 7.67 4.95
C ALA A 5 23.36 7.55 5.57
N PRO A 6 24.02 8.62 6.10
CA PRO A 6 25.30 8.50 6.79
C PRO A 6 25.27 7.57 8.01
N HIS A 7 24.09 7.39 8.62
CA HIS A 7 23.85 6.51 9.76
C HIS A 7 23.46 5.08 9.35
N HIS A 8 23.53 4.74 8.06
CA HIS A 8 23.10 3.46 7.51
C HIS A 8 21.62 3.12 7.81
N ILE A 9 20.76 4.14 7.85
CA ILE A 9 19.32 3.98 8.01
C ILE A 9 18.65 4.24 6.65
N THR A 10 17.95 3.23 6.13
CA THR A 10 17.16 3.32 4.90
C THR A 10 15.78 3.93 5.18
N VAL A 11 15.27 4.76 4.28
CA VAL A 11 13.95 5.39 4.40
C VAL A 11 13.22 5.26 3.08
N ASN A 12 12.04 4.64 3.07
CA ASN A 12 11.22 4.42 1.88
C ASN A 12 9.73 4.68 2.20
N THR A 13 8.89 4.83 1.17
CA THR A 13 7.43 4.91 1.32
C THR A 13 6.74 3.83 0.51
N LEU A 14 5.62 3.30 1.03
CA LEU A 14 4.73 2.37 0.36
C LEU A 14 3.38 3.05 0.14
N HIS A 15 2.93 3.13 -1.11
CA HIS A 15 1.68 3.71 -1.57
C HIS A 15 0.84 2.59 -2.21
N PRO A 16 0.23 1.71 -1.39
CA PRO A 16 -0.56 0.61 -1.92
C PRO A 16 -1.77 1.14 -2.70
N THR A 17 -2.33 0.28 -3.55
CA THR A 17 -3.71 0.47 -3.99
C THR A 17 -4.69 0.24 -2.82
N ALA A 18 -6.00 0.24 -3.07
CA ALA A 18 -7.01 -0.07 -2.07
C ALA A 18 -6.76 -1.42 -1.41
N VAL A 19 -6.75 -1.39 -0.08
CA VAL A 19 -6.48 -2.54 0.80
C VAL A 19 -7.77 -2.93 1.50
N ASP A 20 -8.01 -4.23 1.62
CA ASP A 20 -9.18 -4.75 2.32
C ASP A 20 -9.10 -4.46 3.82
N THR A 21 -9.76 -3.37 4.21
CA THR A 21 -9.79 -2.84 5.58
C THR A 21 -11.15 -2.22 5.82
N ASP A 22 -11.50 -2.03 7.10
CA ASP A 22 -12.76 -1.37 7.51
C ASP A 22 -12.92 0.05 6.94
N ILE A 23 -11.83 0.67 6.47
CA ILE A 23 -11.86 1.96 5.76
C ILE A 23 -12.72 1.88 4.51
N ILE A 24 -12.67 0.78 3.74
CA ILE A 24 -13.46 0.63 2.51
C ILE A 24 -14.95 0.63 2.82
N THR A 25 -15.35 -0.11 3.85
CA THR A 25 -16.74 -0.13 4.34
C THR A 25 -17.17 1.25 4.84
N GLY A 26 -16.33 1.91 5.64
CA GLY A 26 -16.61 3.27 6.12
C GLY A 26 -16.72 4.32 5.00
N MET A 27 -15.88 4.20 3.97
CA MET A 27 -15.93 5.07 2.78
C MET A 27 -17.23 4.86 1.99
N ALA A 28 -17.66 3.62 1.79
CA ALA A 28 -18.91 3.32 1.11
C ALA A 28 -20.12 3.89 1.87
N GLN A 29 -20.14 3.72 3.20
CA GLN A 29 -21.17 4.30 4.06
C GLN A 29 -21.19 5.83 3.99
N ALA A 30 -20.03 6.49 4.05
CA ALA A 30 -19.92 7.93 3.95
C ALA A 30 -20.38 8.48 2.58
N ALA A 31 -20.29 7.66 1.53
CA ALA A 31 -20.73 7.99 0.19
C ALA A 31 -22.20 7.60 -0.09
N ASP A 32 -22.92 7.00 0.86
CA ASP A 32 -24.26 6.42 0.67
C ASP A 32 -24.30 5.40 -0.48
N MET A 33 -23.29 4.53 -0.54
CA MET A 33 -23.11 3.51 -1.57
C MET A 33 -23.02 2.11 -0.95
N ALA A 34 -23.38 1.07 -1.72
CA ALA A 34 -23.02 -0.30 -1.37
C ALA A 34 -21.50 -0.47 -1.44
N THR A 35 -20.93 -1.25 -0.52
CA THR A 35 -19.49 -1.51 -0.49
C THR A 35 -19.00 -2.16 -1.78
N GLU A 36 -19.78 -3.06 -2.35
CA GLU A 36 -19.47 -3.76 -3.60
C GLU A 36 -19.35 -2.80 -4.78
N ASP A 37 -20.22 -1.78 -4.85
CA ASP A 37 -20.21 -0.77 -5.92
C ASP A 37 -18.95 0.11 -5.82
N LEU A 38 -18.57 0.51 -4.61
CA LEU A 38 -17.33 1.25 -4.38
C LEU A 38 -16.11 0.41 -4.77
N VAL A 39 -16.08 -0.88 -4.41
CA VAL A 39 -14.97 -1.78 -4.71
C VAL A 39 -14.84 -2.00 -6.22
N GLU A 40 -15.94 -2.17 -6.95
CA GLU A 40 -15.91 -2.24 -8.42
C GLU A 40 -15.44 -0.92 -9.03
N PHE A 41 -15.85 0.22 -8.50
CA PHE A 41 -15.35 1.52 -8.97
C PHE A 41 -13.82 1.63 -8.80
N ILE A 42 -13.31 1.30 -7.61
CA ILE A 42 -11.87 1.32 -7.29
C ILE A 42 -11.07 0.45 -8.25
N ARG A 43 -11.57 -0.75 -8.57
CA ARG A 43 -10.90 -1.70 -9.48
C ARG A 43 -10.53 -1.08 -10.83
N HIS A 44 -11.34 -0.19 -11.38
CA HIS A 44 -11.08 0.45 -12.67
C HIS A 44 -9.81 1.33 -12.66
N GLY A 45 -9.37 1.80 -11.49
CA GLY A 45 -8.14 2.55 -11.32
C GLY A 45 -6.88 1.69 -11.18
N ASN A 46 -7.02 0.37 -11.00
CA ASN A 46 -5.88 -0.51 -10.75
C ASN A 46 -5.21 -0.96 -12.04
N ALA A 47 -3.87 -0.89 -12.07
CA ALA A 47 -3.08 -1.40 -13.18
C ALA A 47 -3.17 -2.93 -13.32
N LEU A 48 -3.25 -3.64 -12.20
CA LEU A 48 -3.48 -5.08 -12.15
C LEU A 48 -4.98 -5.37 -11.98
N PRO A 49 -5.49 -6.50 -12.50
CA PRO A 49 -6.91 -6.84 -12.45
C PRO A 49 -7.34 -7.39 -11.07
N VAL A 50 -6.99 -6.67 -10.01
CA VAL A 50 -7.33 -6.96 -8.61
C VAL A 50 -8.23 -5.85 -8.08
N LYS A 51 -9.19 -6.20 -7.22
CA LYS A 51 -10.14 -5.23 -6.65
C LYS A 51 -9.54 -4.53 -5.43
N LEU A 52 -9.27 -5.33 -4.41
CA LEU A 52 -8.59 -4.96 -3.18
C LEU A 52 -7.43 -5.94 -3.00
N ILE A 53 -6.34 -5.47 -2.41
CA ILE A 53 -5.27 -6.34 -1.93
C ILE A 53 -5.43 -6.62 -0.45
N ASP A 54 -4.84 -7.71 0.02
CA ASP A 54 -4.88 -8.06 1.44
C ASP A 54 -3.88 -7.20 2.23
N VAL A 55 -4.11 -7.02 3.53
CA VAL A 55 -3.17 -6.29 4.40
C VAL A 55 -1.79 -6.96 4.45
N GLU A 56 -1.76 -8.28 4.29
CA GLU A 56 -0.56 -9.09 4.19
C GLU A 56 0.28 -8.74 2.96
N ASP A 57 -0.31 -8.36 1.84
CA ASP A 57 0.44 -7.97 0.64
C ASP A 57 1.27 -6.71 0.91
N VAL A 58 0.69 -5.74 1.63
CA VAL A 58 1.38 -4.52 2.06
C VAL A 58 2.44 -4.84 3.11
N ALA A 59 2.13 -5.71 4.07
CA ALA A 59 3.06 -6.13 5.10
C ALA A 59 4.26 -6.90 4.52
N ASN A 60 4.05 -7.72 3.50
CA ASN A 60 5.10 -8.46 2.81
C ASN A 60 6.05 -7.53 2.05
N ALA A 61 5.53 -6.49 1.40
CA ALA A 61 6.37 -5.47 0.77
C ALA A 61 7.21 -4.71 1.81
N ALA A 62 6.62 -4.36 2.95
CA ALA A 62 7.35 -3.76 4.07
C ALA A 62 8.40 -4.72 4.65
N LEU A 63 8.07 -6.00 4.79
CA LEU A 63 8.99 -7.03 5.27
C LEU A 63 10.21 -7.16 4.35
N TRP A 64 10.01 -7.13 3.04
CA TRP A 64 11.12 -7.11 2.08
C TRP A 64 12.00 -5.88 2.25
N LEU A 65 11.42 -4.68 2.42
CA LEU A 65 12.17 -3.43 2.63
C LEU A 65 13.03 -3.46 3.91
N VAL A 66 12.59 -4.13 4.96
CA VAL A 66 13.37 -4.25 6.22
C VAL A 66 14.31 -5.47 6.23
N SER A 67 14.28 -6.30 5.19
CA SER A 67 15.14 -7.47 5.05
C SER A 67 16.55 -7.13 4.57
N GLY A 68 17.48 -8.09 4.67
CA GLY A 68 18.84 -7.95 4.14
C GLY A 68 18.93 -7.86 2.60
N GLU A 69 17.88 -8.28 1.89
CA GLU A 69 17.80 -8.21 0.43
C GLU A 69 17.65 -6.76 -0.06
N ALA A 70 17.07 -5.89 0.75
CA ALA A 70 16.85 -4.48 0.45
C ALA A 70 17.91 -3.54 1.07
N ARG A 71 19.06 -4.06 1.51
CA ARG A 71 20.08 -3.33 2.31
C ARG A 71 20.60 -2.00 1.73
N TYR A 72 20.40 -1.74 0.43
CA TYR A 72 20.78 -0.49 -0.24
C TYR A 72 19.61 0.20 -0.95
N VAL A 73 18.38 -0.22 -0.66
CA VAL A 73 17.16 0.39 -1.20
C VAL A 73 16.72 1.50 -0.25
N THR A 74 16.90 2.75 -0.66
CA THR A 74 16.51 3.94 0.12
C THR A 74 16.01 5.05 -0.80
N GLY A 75 15.17 5.95 -0.28
CA GLY A 75 14.59 7.08 -1.00
C GLY A 75 13.51 6.70 -2.02
N GLN A 76 13.01 5.46 -2.00
CA GLN A 76 12.04 4.97 -2.97
C GLN A 76 10.60 5.30 -2.55
N LYS A 77 9.75 5.47 -3.57
CA LYS A 77 8.29 5.51 -3.46
C LYS A 77 7.77 4.32 -4.25
N LEU A 78 7.15 3.39 -3.58
CA LEU A 78 6.67 2.13 -4.15
C LEU A 78 5.15 2.10 -4.15
#